data_AF-A0A7J6SKN9-F1
#
_entry.id   AF-A0A7J6SKN9-F1
#
_cell.length_a   1.000
_cell.length_b   1.000
_cell.length_c   1.000
_cell.angle_alpha   90.00
_cell.angle_beta   90.00
_cell.angle_gamma   90.00
#
_symmetry.space_group_name_H-M   'P 1'
#
loop_
_entity.id
_entity.type
_entity.pdbx_description
1 polymer ?
#
loop_
_entity_poly.entity_id
_entity_poly.type
_entity_poly.pdbx_seq_one_letter_code
_entity_poly.pdbx_strand_id
1 'polypeptide(L)'
;GQVVVTSTSGDEIGQEIFKCKPASSLDALSLCSIPSKAGGFSVLWAAVAGDGCIKIIDLRDCREETESTINYEDDDEPGVVSGLTFSRGGQTITFNVSTGCVYSYLARLPLMFEARGNTVAWLSSLREITVTEIVDGKSRSGKNAEKVKIECEVEPAVIGAGPRHIAAGTVLSLLALPILAGQGAGRRVYYHSRRDGEKTEKEYPAK
;
A
#
# COMPACT_ATOMS: atom_id res chain seq x y z
N GLY A 1 -10.08 16.29 -18.01
CA GLY A 1 -9.50 15.09 -18.61
C GLY A 1 -10.51 13.95 -18.66
N GLN A 2 -10.46 13.14 -19.71
CA GLN A 2 -11.27 11.92 -19.84
C GLN A 2 -10.35 10.70 -19.83
N VAL A 3 -10.81 9.62 -19.20
CA VAL A 3 -10.17 8.30 -19.27
C VAL A 3 -11.11 7.38 -20.02
N VAL A 4 -10.59 6.77 -21.08
CA VAL A 4 -11.31 5.79 -21.91
C VAL A 4 -10.48 4.52 -21.93
N VAL A 5 -11.12 3.40 -21.62
CA VAL A 5 -10.53 2.06 -21.67
C VAL A 5 -11.15 1.31 -22.83
N THR A 6 -10.32 0.78 -23.70
CA THR A 6 -10.72 0.11 -24.92
C THR A 6 -10.18 -1.31 -24.93
N SER A 7 -11.00 -2.27 -25.34
CA SER A 7 -10.59 -3.67 -25.45
C SER A 7 -9.59 -3.85 -26.59
N THR A 8 -8.58 -4.68 -26.34
CA THR A 8 -7.68 -5.20 -27.36
C THR A 8 -7.88 -6.71 -27.56
N SER A 9 -8.95 -7.28 -27.00
CA SER A 9 -9.31 -8.69 -27.21
C SER A 9 -9.87 -8.88 -28.61
N GLY A 10 -9.61 -10.03 -29.25
CA GLY A 10 -9.88 -10.24 -30.68
C GLY A 10 -11.29 -9.87 -31.12
N ASP A 11 -12.31 -10.46 -30.49
CA ASP A 11 -13.72 -10.28 -30.87
C ASP A 11 -14.30 -8.91 -30.47
N GLU A 12 -13.60 -8.17 -29.59
CA GLU A 12 -14.05 -6.90 -29.00
C GLU A 12 -13.07 -5.76 -29.31
N ILE A 13 -12.12 -5.96 -30.23
CA ILE A 13 -11.03 -5.02 -30.44
C ILE A 13 -11.56 -3.63 -30.82
N GLY A 14 -11.09 -2.61 -30.12
CA GLY A 14 -11.53 -1.23 -30.35
C GLY A 14 -12.87 -0.90 -29.68
N GLN A 15 -13.54 -1.84 -29.01
CA GLN A 15 -14.73 -1.56 -28.24
C GLN A 15 -14.40 -0.83 -26.94
N GLU A 16 -15.10 0.27 -26.66
CA GLU A 16 -15.04 0.97 -25.39
C GLU A 16 -15.61 0.09 -24.27
N ILE A 17 -14.77 -0.27 -23.31
CA ILE A 17 -15.16 -1.04 -22.11
C ILE A 17 -15.63 -0.09 -21.02
N PHE A 18 -14.93 1.04 -20.86
CA PHE A 18 -15.18 1.97 -19.78
C PHE A 18 -14.78 3.39 -20.15
N LYS A 19 -15.54 4.35 -19.61
CA LYS A 19 -15.27 5.76 -19.77
C LYS A 19 -15.67 6.52 -18.52
N CYS A 20 -14.79 7.40 -18.08
CA CYS A 20 -15.09 8.37 -17.02
C CYS A 20 -14.46 9.73 -17.33
N LYS A 21 -14.97 10.75 -16.65
CA LYS A 21 -14.47 12.13 -16.74
C LYS A 21 -14.10 12.61 -15.33
N PRO A 22 -12.94 12.17 -14.81
CA PRO A 22 -12.54 12.46 -13.43
C PRO A 22 -12.29 13.96 -13.19
N ALA A 23 -11.86 14.71 -14.20
CA ALA A 23 -11.62 16.15 -14.10
C ALA A 23 -12.08 16.87 -15.37
N SER A 24 -12.25 18.19 -15.27
CA SER A 24 -12.56 19.09 -16.38
C SER A 24 -11.28 19.41 -17.15
N SER A 25 -10.23 19.88 -16.48
CA SER A 25 -8.87 19.98 -17.02
C SER A 25 -8.11 18.64 -16.92
N LEU A 26 -7.06 18.47 -17.71
CA LEU A 26 -6.11 17.36 -17.54
C LEU A 26 -4.73 17.98 -17.38
N ASP A 27 -4.22 17.93 -16.17
CA ASP A 27 -2.94 18.57 -15.84
C ASP A 27 -1.82 17.54 -15.89
N ALA A 28 -2.05 16.36 -15.32
CA ALA A 28 -1.15 15.22 -15.37
C ALA A 28 -1.89 13.88 -15.30
N LEU A 29 -1.24 12.82 -15.77
CA LEU A 29 -1.74 11.45 -15.75
C LEU A 29 -0.62 10.50 -15.38
N SER A 30 -0.93 9.49 -14.57
CA SER A 30 -0.04 8.36 -14.32
C SER A 30 -0.80 7.05 -14.35
N LEU A 31 -0.13 5.99 -14.80
CA LEU A 31 -0.65 4.63 -14.81
C LEU A 31 0.24 3.75 -13.94
N CYS A 32 -0.37 2.88 -13.15
CA CYS A 32 0.31 1.85 -12.38
C CYS A 32 -0.22 0.49 -12.77
N SER A 33 0.65 -0.33 -13.35
CA SER A 33 0.35 -1.72 -13.69
C SER A 33 1.33 -2.66 -12.97
N ILE A 34 0.81 -3.52 -12.11
CA ILE A 34 1.62 -4.54 -11.42
C ILE A 34 1.12 -5.91 -11.85
N PRO A 35 1.91 -6.68 -12.61
CA PRO A 35 1.48 -7.99 -13.08
C PRO A 35 1.27 -8.96 -11.92
N SER A 36 0.27 -9.82 -12.05
CA SER A 36 0.02 -10.94 -11.13
C SER A 36 0.77 -12.18 -11.59
N LYS A 37 1.16 -13.05 -10.64
CA LYS A 37 1.76 -14.37 -10.95
C LYS A 37 0.79 -15.31 -11.70
N ALA A 38 -0.52 -15.09 -11.56
CA ALA A 38 -1.56 -15.94 -12.16
C ALA A 38 -1.98 -15.50 -13.58
N GLY A 39 -1.24 -14.58 -14.20
CA GLY A 39 -1.71 -13.85 -15.39
C GLY A 39 -2.63 -12.68 -14.99
N GLY A 40 -2.63 -11.61 -15.78
CA GLY A 40 -3.35 -10.36 -15.48
C GLY A 40 -2.61 -9.41 -14.53
N PHE A 41 -3.35 -8.47 -13.94
CA PHE A 41 -2.78 -7.38 -13.12
C PHE A 41 -3.30 -7.40 -11.68
N SER A 42 -2.37 -7.46 -10.73
CA SER A 42 -2.65 -7.30 -9.29
C SER A 42 -2.96 -5.84 -8.90
N VAL A 43 -2.52 -4.89 -9.72
CA VAL A 43 -2.89 -3.46 -9.67
C VAL A 43 -2.98 -2.98 -11.11
N LEU A 44 -4.07 -2.31 -11.44
CA LEU A 44 -4.19 -1.54 -12.67
C LEU A 44 -4.92 -0.25 -12.33
N TRP A 45 -4.15 0.79 -11.99
CA TRP A 45 -4.68 2.07 -11.54
C TRP A 45 -4.30 3.19 -12.50
N ALA A 46 -5.18 4.17 -12.63
CA ALA A 46 -4.88 5.47 -13.21
C ALA A 46 -4.99 6.54 -12.14
N ALA A 47 -4.04 7.46 -12.10
CA ALA A 47 -4.15 8.69 -11.32
C ALA A 47 -4.24 9.87 -12.28
N VAL A 48 -5.29 10.67 -12.13
CA VAL A 48 -5.60 11.79 -13.01
C VAL A 48 -5.59 13.06 -12.18
N ALA A 49 -4.69 13.98 -12.51
CA ALA A 49 -4.65 15.31 -11.92
C ALA A 49 -5.44 16.30 -12.78
N GLY A 50 -6.26 17.10 -12.12
CA GLY A 50 -7.05 18.16 -12.73
C GLY A 50 -7.99 18.78 -11.71
N ASP A 51 -8.47 19.99 -11.99
CA ASP A 51 -9.41 20.71 -11.14
C ASP A 51 -8.94 20.82 -9.65
N GLY A 52 -7.63 21.01 -9.41
CA GLY A 52 -7.08 21.16 -8.04
C GLY A 52 -6.99 19.87 -7.22
N CYS A 53 -7.29 18.70 -7.82
CA CYS A 53 -7.25 17.42 -7.14
C CYS A 53 -6.58 16.33 -7.98
N ILE A 54 -6.29 15.19 -7.35
CA ILE A 54 -5.85 13.98 -8.02
C ILE A 54 -6.85 12.88 -7.68
N LYS A 55 -7.44 12.27 -8.72
CA LYS A 55 -8.35 11.13 -8.56
C LYS A 55 -7.69 9.84 -9.00
N ILE A 56 -7.84 8.80 -8.19
CA ILE A 56 -7.37 7.45 -8.51
C ILE A 56 -8.56 6.62 -9.01
N ILE A 57 -8.34 5.86 -10.08
CA ILE A 57 -9.34 5.03 -10.74
C ILE A 57 -8.81 3.60 -10.81
N ASP A 58 -9.61 2.64 -10.34
CA ASP A 58 -9.30 1.22 -10.53
C ASP A 58 -9.81 0.75 -11.90
N LEU A 59 -8.86 0.51 -12.80
CA LEU A 59 -9.13 0.08 -14.17
C LEU A 59 -9.38 -1.43 -14.27
N ARG A 60 -9.19 -2.21 -13.20
CA ARG A 60 -9.50 -3.66 -13.21
C ARG A 60 -11.00 -3.88 -13.20
N ASP A 61 -11.69 -3.21 -12.30
CA ASP A 61 -13.14 -3.27 -12.16
C ASP A 61 -13.85 -2.19 -12.98
N CYS A 62 -13.07 -1.31 -13.65
CA CYS A 62 -13.59 -0.19 -14.43
C CYS A 62 -14.55 0.65 -13.60
N ARG A 63 -14.11 1.03 -12.39
CA ARG A 63 -14.89 1.82 -11.44
C ARG A 63 -14.06 3.01 -10.95
N GLU A 64 -14.68 4.18 -10.93
CA GLU A 64 -14.12 5.35 -10.27
C GLU A 64 -14.20 5.11 -8.76
N GLU A 65 -13.07 5.11 -8.08
CA GLU A 65 -13.00 4.93 -6.63
C GLU A 65 -13.24 6.29 -5.96
N THR A 66 -14.49 6.56 -5.58
CA THR A 66 -14.90 7.85 -4.99
C THR A 66 -14.14 8.22 -3.72
N GLU A 67 -13.61 7.24 -2.98
CA GLU A 67 -12.89 7.48 -1.71
C GLU A 67 -11.40 7.83 -1.91
N SER A 68 -10.91 7.85 -3.15
CA SER A 68 -9.48 8.01 -3.47
C SER A 68 -9.16 9.34 -4.16
N THR A 69 -9.71 10.43 -3.63
CA THR A 69 -9.39 11.80 -4.06
C THR A 69 -8.34 12.40 -3.14
N ILE A 70 -7.24 12.88 -3.73
CA ILE A 70 -6.17 13.59 -3.03
C ILE A 70 -6.32 15.08 -3.33
N ASN A 71 -6.60 15.85 -2.28
CA ASN A 71 -6.54 17.31 -2.31
C ASN A 71 -5.18 17.74 -1.75
N TYR A 72 -4.53 18.70 -2.41
CA TYR A 72 -3.17 19.13 -2.10
C TYR A 72 -3.03 20.65 -1.93
N GLU A 73 -4.15 21.36 -1.93
CA GLU A 73 -4.21 22.79 -1.66
C GLU A 73 -4.13 23.04 -0.15
N ASP A 74 -3.13 23.82 0.28
CA ASP A 74 -3.02 24.34 1.65
C ASP A 74 -3.04 25.89 1.71
N ASP A 75 -2.95 26.65 0.61
CA ASP A 75 -2.88 28.14 0.63
C ASP A 75 -3.35 28.84 -0.68
N ASP A 76 -3.50 30.17 -0.60
CA ASP A 76 -4.15 31.15 -1.50
C ASP A 76 -3.84 31.12 -3.03
N GLU A 77 -2.79 30.40 -3.48
CA GLU A 77 -2.47 30.26 -4.91
C GLU A 77 -2.56 28.78 -5.36
N PRO A 78 -3.60 28.40 -6.12
CA PRO A 78 -3.75 27.04 -6.61
C PRO A 78 -2.69 26.77 -7.68
N GLY A 79 -1.69 25.97 -7.32
CA GLY A 79 -0.70 25.49 -8.26
C GLY A 79 -1.22 24.32 -9.10
N VAL A 80 -0.67 24.16 -10.30
CA VAL A 80 -1.04 23.09 -11.24
C VAL A 80 -0.09 21.91 -11.06
N VAL A 81 -0.62 20.69 -11.04
CA VAL A 81 0.23 19.48 -11.02
C VAL A 81 0.98 19.36 -12.35
N SER A 82 2.31 19.45 -12.32
CA SER A 82 3.14 19.35 -13.52
C SER A 82 3.71 17.95 -13.77
N GLY A 83 3.64 17.08 -12.77
CA GLY A 83 4.24 15.75 -12.80
C GLY A 83 3.57 14.85 -11.77
N LEU A 84 3.27 13.63 -12.17
CA LEU A 84 2.51 12.66 -11.39
C LEU A 84 3.05 11.26 -11.68
N THR A 85 3.44 10.53 -10.64
CA THR A 85 3.98 9.18 -10.81
C THR A 85 3.63 8.26 -9.66
N PHE A 86 3.30 7.01 -9.99
CA PHE A 86 3.26 5.94 -9.00
C PHE A 86 4.66 5.36 -8.77
N SER A 87 4.94 4.98 -7.54
CA SER A 87 6.06 4.08 -7.24
C SER A 87 5.91 2.76 -7.99
N ARG A 88 7.04 2.07 -8.23
CA ARG A 88 7.09 0.77 -8.92
C ARG A 88 6.14 -0.28 -8.34
N GLY A 89 5.89 -0.23 -7.02
CA GLY A 89 5.00 -1.14 -6.31
C GLY A 89 3.56 -0.64 -6.14
N GLY A 90 3.22 0.53 -6.70
CA GLY A 90 1.90 1.15 -6.60
C GLY A 90 1.48 1.52 -5.17
N GLN A 91 2.44 1.58 -4.24
CA GLN A 91 2.17 1.84 -2.82
C GLN A 91 2.09 3.33 -2.55
N THR A 92 3.02 4.10 -3.11
CA THR A 92 3.02 5.56 -3.05
C THR A 92 2.75 6.20 -4.40
N ILE A 93 2.17 7.39 -4.35
CA ILE A 93 2.01 8.31 -5.47
C ILE A 93 2.73 9.61 -5.13
N THR A 94 3.54 10.10 -6.05
CA THR A 94 4.34 11.31 -5.89
C THR A 94 4.01 12.27 -7.01
N PHE A 95 3.85 13.55 -6.66
CA PHE A 95 3.58 14.59 -7.63
C PHE A 95 4.22 15.90 -7.23
N ASN A 96 4.42 16.76 -8.22
CA ASN A 96 4.90 18.11 -8.01
C ASN A 96 3.86 19.12 -8.49
N VAL A 97 3.88 20.28 -7.87
CA VAL A 97 2.97 21.39 -8.16
C VAL A 97 3.81 22.56 -8.67
N SER A 98 3.24 23.40 -9.54
CA SER A 98 3.91 24.56 -10.14
C SER A 98 4.44 25.57 -9.13
N THR A 99 3.95 25.55 -7.89
CA THR A 99 4.44 26.32 -6.75
C THR A 99 5.83 25.88 -6.26
N GLY A 100 6.36 24.76 -6.76
CA GLY A 100 7.64 24.18 -6.36
C GLY A 100 7.54 23.11 -5.26
N CYS A 101 6.34 22.86 -4.74
CA CYS A 101 6.08 21.81 -3.75
C CYS A 101 6.09 20.41 -4.38
N VAL A 102 6.59 19.43 -3.62
CA VAL A 102 6.55 18.01 -3.98
C VAL A 102 5.85 17.25 -2.87
N TYR A 103 4.80 16.52 -3.23
CA TYR A 103 4.00 15.74 -2.31
C TYR A 103 4.17 14.25 -2.59
N SER A 104 4.09 13.44 -1.54
CA SER A 104 4.09 11.98 -1.65
C SER A 104 3.06 11.39 -0.70
N TYR A 105 2.07 10.69 -1.27
CA TYR A 105 0.98 10.06 -0.52
C TYR A 105 1.07 8.54 -0.61
N LEU A 106 0.59 7.87 0.43
CA LEU A 106 0.39 6.42 0.42
C LEU A 106 -0.95 6.11 -0.27
N ALA A 107 -0.90 5.55 -1.47
CA ALA A 107 -2.07 5.09 -2.22
C ALA A 107 -2.58 3.74 -1.72
N ARG A 108 -1.69 2.87 -1.23
CA ARG A 108 -2.05 1.55 -0.68
C ARG A 108 -1.07 1.11 0.39
N LEU A 109 -1.58 0.48 1.44
CA LEU A 109 -0.74 -0.27 2.37
C LEU A 109 0.04 -1.38 1.63
N PRO A 110 1.35 -1.54 1.89
CA PRO A 110 2.10 -2.69 1.41
C PRO A 110 1.43 -3.99 1.88
N LEU A 111 1.16 -4.90 0.94
CA LEU A 111 0.59 -6.20 1.26
C LEU A 111 1.68 -7.07 1.90
N MET A 112 1.70 -7.10 3.23
CA MET A 112 2.59 -7.94 4.03
C MET A 112 1.75 -8.86 4.89
N PHE A 113 1.99 -10.16 4.76
CA PHE A 113 1.31 -11.17 5.54
C PHE A 113 2.19 -12.42 5.64
N GLU A 114 1.96 -13.21 6.67
CA GLU A 114 2.59 -14.51 6.86
C GLU A 114 1.59 -15.45 7.55
N ALA A 115 1.65 -16.73 7.21
CA ALA A 115 0.78 -17.76 7.77
C ALA A 115 1.57 -18.96 8.27
N ARG A 116 1.17 -19.51 9.42
CA ARG A 116 1.73 -20.73 9.98
C ARG A 116 0.63 -21.57 10.63
N GLY A 117 0.36 -22.75 10.07
CA GLY A 117 -0.74 -23.59 10.53
C GLY A 117 -2.06 -22.84 10.40
N ASN A 118 -2.76 -22.67 11.52
CA ASN A 118 -4.01 -21.92 11.56
C ASN A 118 -3.82 -20.44 11.90
N THR A 119 -2.60 -19.96 12.17
CA THR A 119 -2.36 -18.55 12.49
C THR A 119 -2.02 -17.76 11.24
N VAL A 120 -2.67 -16.63 11.05
CA VAL A 120 -2.38 -15.66 9.98
C VAL A 120 -2.10 -14.30 10.60
N ALA A 121 -1.00 -13.69 10.19
CA ALA A 121 -0.63 -12.33 10.56
C ALA A 121 -0.50 -11.47 9.30
N TRP A 122 -0.96 -10.22 9.36
CA TRP A 122 -0.81 -9.26 8.25
C TRP A 122 -0.69 -7.83 8.76
N LEU A 123 -0.09 -6.98 7.94
CA LEU A 123 -0.02 -5.55 8.21
C LEU A 123 -1.41 -4.92 7.98
N SER A 124 -2.07 -4.51 9.07
CA SER A 124 -3.39 -3.85 9.03
C SER A 124 -3.29 -2.32 8.96
N SER A 125 -2.15 -1.75 9.35
CA SER A 125 -1.79 -0.34 9.22
C SER A 125 -0.27 -0.24 9.11
N LEU A 126 0.30 0.90 8.68
CA LEU A 126 1.75 1.09 8.53
C LEU A 126 2.57 0.63 9.75
N ARG A 127 1.98 0.65 10.95
CA ARG A 127 2.62 0.25 12.20
C ARG A 127 1.79 -0.73 13.02
N GLU A 128 0.81 -1.39 12.43
CA GLU A 128 -0.04 -2.35 13.16
C GLU A 128 -0.07 -3.68 12.42
N ILE A 129 0.23 -4.76 13.14
CA ILE A 129 0.08 -6.13 12.65
C ILE A 129 -1.15 -6.72 13.32
N THR A 130 -2.10 -7.20 12.53
CA THR A 130 -3.22 -7.98 13.03
C THR A 130 -2.92 -9.47 12.87
N VAL A 131 -3.22 -10.23 13.93
CA VAL A 131 -3.06 -11.69 13.99
C VAL A 131 -4.41 -12.31 14.27
N THR A 132 -4.75 -13.37 13.55
CA THR A 132 -5.97 -14.16 13.77
C THR A 132 -5.69 -15.64 13.61
N GLU A 133 -6.54 -16.47 14.19
CA GLU A 133 -6.58 -17.90 13.86
C GLU A 133 -7.72 -18.21 12.88
N ILE A 134 -7.41 -18.98 11.84
CA ILE A 134 -8.40 -19.58 10.95
C ILE A 134 -8.93 -20.82 11.67
N VAL A 135 -10.19 -20.76 12.09
CA VAL A 135 -10.90 -21.89 12.70
C VAL A 135 -11.84 -22.45 11.64
N ASP A 136 -11.54 -23.63 11.11
CA ASP A 136 -12.42 -24.31 10.16
C ASP A 136 -13.75 -24.68 10.85
N GLY A 137 -14.85 -24.22 10.27
CA GLY A 137 -16.20 -24.79 10.47
C GLY A 137 -16.75 -24.73 11.90
N LYS A 138 -17.72 -23.82 12.12
CA LYS A 138 -18.56 -23.72 13.33
C LYS A 138 -17.72 -23.63 14.61
N SER A 139 -17.31 -22.42 14.96
CA SER A 139 -16.97 -22.09 16.35
C SER A 139 -18.03 -22.72 17.26
N ARG A 140 -17.65 -23.72 18.05
CA ARG A 140 -18.55 -24.43 19.00
C ARG A 140 -19.20 -23.47 20.02
N SER A 141 -18.79 -22.20 20.03
CA SER A 141 -19.29 -21.13 20.89
C SER A 141 -19.88 -19.93 20.12
N GLY A 142 -19.96 -19.94 18.77
CA GLY A 142 -20.42 -18.79 17.99
C GLY A 142 -19.53 -17.54 18.07
N LYS A 143 -18.35 -17.64 18.72
CA LYS A 143 -17.39 -16.55 18.83
C LYS A 143 -16.52 -16.53 17.57
N ASN A 144 -16.47 -15.38 16.90
CA ASN A 144 -15.50 -15.11 15.83
C ASN A 144 -14.08 -15.34 16.36
N ALA A 145 -13.18 -15.75 15.48
CA ALA A 145 -11.76 -15.83 15.81
C ALA A 145 -11.30 -14.47 16.36
N GLU A 146 -10.69 -14.50 17.54
CA GLU A 146 -10.20 -13.29 18.19
C GLU A 146 -9.01 -12.73 17.39
N LYS A 147 -9.11 -11.45 17.04
CA LYS A 147 -8.04 -10.72 16.36
C LYS A 147 -7.20 -10.02 17.39
N VAL A 148 -5.89 -10.26 17.38
CA VAL A 148 -4.91 -9.58 18.22
C VAL A 148 -4.20 -8.53 17.37
N LYS A 149 -4.17 -7.29 17.86
CA LYS A 149 -3.45 -6.18 17.23
C LYS A 149 -2.12 -5.98 17.94
N ILE A 150 -1.04 -5.88 17.17
CA ILE A 150 0.32 -5.68 17.67
C ILE A 150 0.85 -4.39 17.05
N GLU A 151 1.07 -3.38 17.89
CA GLU A 151 1.68 -2.12 17.45
C GLU A 151 3.20 -2.25 17.34
N CYS A 152 3.73 -1.80 16.21
CA CYS A 152 5.14 -1.69 15.89
C CYS A 152 5.59 -0.24 16.07
N GLU A 153 6.78 0.00 16.58
CA GLU A 153 7.28 1.38 16.73
C GLU A 153 7.69 1.99 15.38
N VAL A 154 8.24 1.13 14.51
CA VAL A 154 8.66 1.47 13.15
C VAL A 154 7.84 0.66 12.16
N GLU A 155 7.64 1.21 10.95
CA GLU A 155 7.00 0.48 9.85
C GLU A 155 7.78 -0.80 9.54
N PRO A 156 7.19 -1.99 9.73
CA PRO A 156 7.86 -3.24 9.42
C PRO A 156 7.92 -3.42 7.91
N ALA A 157 9.03 -3.97 7.41
CA ALA A 157 9.19 -4.37 6.00
C ALA A 157 9.09 -5.90 5.81
N VAL A 158 9.13 -6.66 6.90
CA VAL A 158 8.96 -8.12 6.91
C VAL A 158 8.16 -8.55 8.13
N ILE A 159 7.36 -9.61 7.96
CA ILE A 159 6.58 -10.27 9.01
C ILE A 159 6.91 -11.77 8.95
N GLY A 160 7.07 -12.40 10.10
CA GLY A 160 7.30 -13.83 10.26
C GLY A 160 6.33 -14.42 11.27
N ALA A 161 5.74 -15.58 10.96
CA ALA A 161 4.82 -16.29 11.83
C ALA A 161 5.43 -17.61 12.31
N GLY A 162 5.68 -17.71 13.61
CA GLY A 162 6.05 -18.95 14.28
C GLY A 162 4.84 -19.66 14.87
N PRO A 163 4.99 -20.88 15.43
CA PRO A 163 3.87 -21.64 15.98
C PRO A 163 3.07 -20.91 17.06
N ARG A 164 3.71 -20.02 17.83
CA ARG A 164 3.09 -19.25 18.93
C ARG A 164 3.68 -17.85 19.11
N HIS A 165 4.35 -17.33 18.08
CA HIS A 165 4.96 -16.02 18.12
C HIS A 165 4.92 -15.36 16.75
N ILE A 166 4.88 -14.04 16.74
CA ILE A 166 5.03 -13.23 15.53
C ILE A 166 6.31 -12.42 15.67
N ALA A 167 7.07 -12.36 14.58
CA ALA A 167 8.23 -11.50 14.43
C ALA A 167 7.95 -10.46 13.35
N ALA A 168 8.41 -9.23 13.55
CA ALA A 168 8.35 -8.19 12.54
C ALA A 168 9.68 -7.42 12.54
N GLY A 169 10.12 -6.97 11.37
CA GLY A 169 11.40 -6.28 11.25
C GLY A 169 11.43 -5.31 10.09
N THR A 170 12.40 -4.41 10.12
CA THR A 170 12.67 -3.46 9.04
C THR A 170 13.72 -4.06 8.09
N VAL A 171 13.61 -3.74 6.80
CA VAL A 171 14.66 -4.00 5.82
C VAL A 171 15.21 -2.64 5.42
N LEU A 172 16.36 -2.27 5.99
CA LEU A 172 17.19 -1.27 5.33
C LEU A 172 17.80 -1.95 4.11
N SER A 173 17.47 -1.45 2.92
CA SER A 173 18.19 -1.82 1.71
C SER A 173 19.70 -1.55 1.90
N LEU A 174 20.55 -2.39 1.33
CA LEU A 174 22.02 -2.24 1.38
C LEU A 174 22.50 -0.89 0.82
N LEU A 175 21.65 -0.17 0.07
CA LEU A 175 21.94 1.11 -0.58
C LEU A 175 21.68 2.34 0.32
N ALA A 176 21.00 2.19 1.47
CA ALA A 176 20.71 3.31 2.38
C ALA A 176 21.86 3.64 3.35
N LEU A 177 22.98 2.91 3.28
CA LEU A 177 24.11 3.04 4.21
C LEU A 177 24.83 4.40 4.24
N PRO A 178 24.94 5.22 3.17
CA PRO A 178 25.73 6.43 3.27
C PRO A 178 24.97 7.66 3.82
N ILE A 179 23.63 7.64 3.92
CA ILE A 179 22.85 8.81 4.36
C ILE A 179 22.52 8.76 5.87
N LEU A 180 22.52 7.57 6.47
CA LEU A 180 22.17 7.34 7.89
C LEU A 180 23.36 6.95 8.78
N ALA A 181 24.60 7.11 8.29
CA ALA A 181 25.83 6.72 8.99
C ALA A 181 26.06 7.42 10.36
N GLY A 182 25.18 8.32 10.80
CA GLY A 182 25.19 8.95 12.11
C GLY A 182 24.19 8.41 13.15
N GLN A 183 23.30 7.49 12.78
CA GLN A 183 22.31 6.90 13.70
C GLN A 183 22.40 5.38 13.60
N GLY A 184 22.67 4.70 14.72
CA GLY A 184 22.95 3.26 14.78
C GLY A 184 21.98 2.39 13.97
N ALA A 185 22.42 1.95 12.80
CA ALA A 185 21.62 1.13 11.89
C ALA A 185 21.70 -0.35 12.30
N GLY A 186 21.07 -0.71 13.43
CA GLY A 186 20.82 -2.09 13.82
C GLY A 186 19.59 -2.66 13.09
N ARG A 187 19.57 -3.97 12.83
CA ARG A 187 18.33 -4.66 12.42
C ARG A 187 17.47 -4.84 13.66
N ARG A 188 16.36 -4.11 13.77
CA ARG A 188 15.41 -4.28 14.87
C ARG A 188 14.39 -5.35 14.53
N VAL A 189 14.24 -6.32 15.41
CA VAL A 189 13.22 -7.37 15.30
C VAL A 189 12.34 -7.30 16.54
N TYR A 190 11.04 -7.07 16.31
CA TYR A 190 10.02 -7.08 17.34
C TYR A 190 9.50 -8.51 17.48
N TYR A 191 9.39 -8.99 18.72
CA TYR A 191 8.87 -10.32 19.03
C TYR A 191 7.65 -10.21 19.94
N HIS A 192 6.59 -10.92 19.58
CA HIS A 192 5.39 -11.05 20.41
C HIS A 192 5.12 -12.52 20.73
N SER A 193 5.13 -12.87 22.02
CA SER A 193 4.76 -14.21 22.53
C SER A 193 3.29 -14.23 22.92
N ARG A 194 2.51 -15.14 22.34
CA ARG A 194 1.11 -15.33 22.75
C ARG A 194 0.99 -15.92 24.16
N ARG A 195 2.04 -16.57 24.67
CA ARG A 195 2.02 -17.27 25.96
C ARG A 195 2.03 -16.29 27.14
N ASP A 196 2.75 -15.19 26.97
CA ASP A 196 3.07 -14.26 28.06
C ASP A 196 2.40 -12.89 27.85
N GLY A 197 1.79 -12.66 26.66
CA GLY A 197 1.27 -11.36 26.24
C GLY A 197 2.35 -10.28 26.09
N GLU A 198 3.60 -10.65 26.38
CA GLU A 198 4.72 -9.74 26.51
C GLU A 198 5.33 -9.41 25.14
N LYS A 199 5.43 -8.12 24.86
CA LYS A 199 6.18 -7.59 23.72
C LYS A 199 7.64 -7.51 24.15
N THR A 200 8.51 -8.19 23.42
CA THR A 200 9.96 -8.12 23.65
C THR A 200 10.64 -7.56 22.41
N GLU A 201 11.51 -6.58 22.61
CA GLU A 201 12.29 -5.97 21.55
C GLU A 201 13.73 -6.50 21.60
N LYS A 202 14.27 -6.89 20.44
CA LYS A 202 15.67 -7.26 20.32
C LYS A 202 16.29 -6.53 19.13
N GLU A 203 17.31 -5.73 19.42
CA GLU A 203 18.16 -5.08 18.42
C GLU A 203 19.33 -6.00 18.08
N TYR A 204 19.48 -6.32 16.80
CA TYR A 204 20.62 -7.09 16.29
C TYR A 204 21.63 -6.15 15.64
N PRO A 205 22.93 -6.26 15.96
CA PRO A 205 23.95 -5.47 15.29
C PRO A 205 23.99 -5.80 13.79
N ALA A 206 24.21 -4.79 12.96
CA ALA A 206 24.54 -5.01 11.55
C ALA A 206 25.85 -5.80 11.46
N LYS A 207 25.80 -6.95 10.77
CA LYS A 207 27.00 -7.70 10.39
C LYS A 207 27.64 -7.07 9.16
#